data_AF-G0VCB9-F1
#
_entry.id   AF-G0VCB9-F1
#
_cell.length_a   1.000
_cell.length_b   1.000
_cell.length_c   1.000
_cell.angle_alpha   90.00
_cell.angle_beta   90.00
_cell.angle_gamma   90.00
#
_symmetry.space_group_name_H-M   'P 1'
#
loop_
_entity.id
_entity.type
_entity.pdbx_description
1 polymer ?
#
loop_
_entity_poly.entity_id
_entity_poly.type
_entity_poly.pdbx_seq_one_letter_code
_entity_poly.pdbx_strand_id
1 'polypeptide(L)'
;MYLELKKETIKMALKTPKGKFKSPFKGVVTPNSSLVQKSVSLKKAVVIDNNSEETRLNRGQKLLVNELDKQIRSYERLNIELIQAIKYLDDDNSEELKTEQLINKWRDISQSTMAYLLNSILNKIDKMGGYEEFRQKEIEREKTQLEYQLDDGIEESFGSILESDEFKMLSLEDQDEYKQEMETKLKEMEEFKQKQLEKFEKEMENVTNKQLDMKELSKRLNVEYDLVFPED
;
A
#
# COMPACT_ATOMS: atom_id res chain seq x y z
N MET A 1 28.39 36.18 -1.22
CA MET A 1 27.60 36.17 0.03
C MET A 1 26.35 35.29 -0.06
N TYR A 2 25.41 35.49 -1.00
CA TYR A 2 24.21 34.62 -1.13
C TYR A 2 24.47 33.16 -1.57
N LEU A 3 25.59 32.90 -2.27
CA LEU A 3 25.97 31.56 -2.74
C LEU A 3 26.69 30.71 -1.67
N GLU A 4 27.27 31.33 -0.64
CA GLU A 4 27.93 30.61 0.46
C GLU A 4 26.92 30.13 1.50
N LEU A 5 25.91 30.95 1.79
CA LEU A 5 24.78 30.57 2.65
C LEU A 5 24.06 29.33 2.13
N LYS A 6 23.79 29.23 0.81
CA LYS A 6 23.16 28.04 0.22
C LYS A 6 24.01 26.76 0.34
N LYS A 7 25.35 26.88 0.32
CA LYS A 7 26.24 25.72 0.46
C LYS A 7 26.32 25.22 1.91
N GLU A 8 26.18 26.10 2.90
CA GLU A 8 26.07 25.70 4.31
C GLU A 8 24.70 25.08 4.65
N THR A 9 23.61 25.59 4.09
CA THR A 9 22.27 25.02 4.31
C THR A 9 22.16 23.59 3.76
N ILE A 10 22.80 23.31 2.61
CA ILE A 10 22.84 21.97 2.01
C ILE A 10 23.75 21.02 2.82
N LYS A 11 24.85 21.51 3.42
CA LYS A 11 25.70 20.71 4.32
C LYS A 11 25.01 20.35 5.63
N MET A 12 24.10 21.18 6.14
CA MET A 12 23.33 20.87 7.35
C MET A 12 22.17 19.90 7.11
N ALA A 13 21.61 19.85 5.90
CA ALA A 13 20.51 18.95 5.55
C ALA A 13 20.93 17.47 5.30
N LEU A 14 22.23 17.17 5.22
CA LEU A 14 22.75 15.83 4.91
C LEU A 14 23.29 15.06 6.14
N LYS A 15 23.08 15.55 7.36
CA LYS A 15 23.43 14.82 8.58
C LYS A 15 22.26 13.91 9.00
N THR A 16 22.13 12.78 8.33
CA THR A 16 21.23 11.71 8.78
C THR A 16 21.79 11.05 10.05
N PRO A 17 20.98 10.84 11.10
CA PRO A 17 21.39 10.02 12.24
C PRO A 17 21.54 8.56 11.75
N LYS A 18 22.76 8.04 11.81
CA LYS A 18 23.05 6.61 11.57
C LYS A 18 22.51 5.76 12.73
N GLY A 19 21.19 5.62 12.79
CA GLY A 19 20.51 4.65 13.64
C GLY A 19 20.30 3.35 12.87
N LYS A 20 20.83 2.23 13.35
CA LYS A 20 20.56 0.91 12.78
C LYS A 20 19.09 0.56 13.03
N PHE A 21 18.26 0.59 11.99
CA PHE A 21 16.88 0.07 12.02
C PHE A 21 16.92 -1.43 12.32
N LYS A 22 16.33 -1.88 13.43
CA LYS A 22 16.18 -3.30 13.76
C LYS A 22 14.76 -3.72 13.37
N SER A 23 14.65 -4.55 12.33
CA SER A 23 13.41 -5.19 11.91
C SER A 23 12.82 -6.07 13.04
N PRO A 24 11.48 -6.08 13.23
CA PRO A 24 10.84 -6.88 14.28
C PRO A 24 10.63 -8.35 13.87
N PHE A 25 10.96 -8.73 12.63
CA PHE A 25 10.80 -10.11 12.16
C PHE A 25 12.09 -10.91 12.38
N LYS A 26 12.14 -11.68 13.48
CA LYS A 26 13.16 -12.71 13.68
C LYS A 26 12.87 -13.88 12.74
N GLY A 27 13.72 -14.06 11.73
CA GLY A 27 13.74 -15.24 10.88
C GLY A 27 13.92 -16.52 11.70
N VAL A 28 13.07 -17.50 11.41
CA VAL A 28 13.15 -18.87 11.89
C VAL A 28 14.34 -19.54 11.19
N VAL A 29 15.39 -19.86 11.94
CA VAL A 29 16.51 -20.68 11.46
C VAL A 29 16.34 -22.07 12.04
N THR A 30 15.92 -23.02 11.21
CA THR A 30 16.02 -24.46 11.47
C THR A 30 17.44 -24.94 11.14
N PRO A 31 18.15 -25.63 12.05
CA PRO A 31 19.40 -26.28 11.71
C PRO A 31 19.16 -27.76 11.34
N ASN A 32 19.52 -28.13 10.12
CA ASN A 32 19.62 -29.53 9.69
C ASN A 32 21.08 -29.94 9.48
N SER A 33 21.45 -31.07 10.11
CA SER A 33 22.58 -31.98 9.82
C SER A 33 24.01 -31.40 10.02
N SER A 34 24.99 -32.10 10.59
CA SER A 34 25.35 -33.51 10.44
C SER A 34 26.48 -33.91 11.43
N LEU A 35 26.76 -35.22 11.49
CA LEU A 35 27.96 -35.90 12.05
C LEU A 35 28.01 -36.30 13.54
N VAL A 36 27.41 -37.47 13.80
CA VAL A 36 27.95 -38.66 14.51
C VAL A 36 29.22 -38.44 15.35
N GLN A 37 29.05 -38.53 16.68
CA GLN A 37 30.03 -39.16 17.56
C GLN A 37 29.31 -40.12 18.52
N LYS A 38 29.65 -41.41 18.38
CA LYS A 38 29.26 -42.49 19.30
C LYS A 38 29.74 -42.15 20.71
N SER A 39 28.81 -42.04 21.66
CA SER A 39 29.13 -42.19 23.08
C SER A 39 28.19 -43.22 23.71
N VAL A 40 28.79 -44.04 24.55
CA VAL A 40 28.25 -45.28 25.11
C VAL A 40 27.10 -44.97 26.07
N SER A 41 26.01 -45.75 25.96
CA SER A 41 24.86 -45.68 26.85
C SER A 41 25.24 -46.12 28.26
N LEU A 42 25.31 -45.16 29.19
CA LEU A 42 25.30 -45.43 30.62
C LEU A 42 23.86 -45.40 31.11
N LYS A 43 23.43 -46.54 31.68
CA LYS A 43 22.11 -46.76 32.25
C LYS A 43 21.74 -45.61 33.20
N LYS A 44 20.53 -45.08 33.00
CA LYS A 44 19.87 -44.05 33.79
C LYS A 44 19.89 -44.42 35.28
N ALA A 45 20.80 -43.84 36.03
CA ALA A 45 20.67 -43.74 37.47
C ALA A 45 19.50 -42.78 37.74
N VAL A 46 18.51 -43.25 38.49
CA VAL A 46 17.47 -42.38 39.06
C VAL A 46 18.18 -41.49 40.08
N VAL A 47 18.60 -40.30 39.63
CA VAL A 47 19.03 -39.23 40.54
C VAL A 47 17.75 -38.65 41.11
N ILE A 48 17.54 -38.89 42.40
CA ILE A 48 16.47 -38.27 43.18
C ILE A 48 16.70 -36.76 43.18
N ASP A 49 15.64 -36.06 42.83
CA ASP A 49 15.58 -34.69 42.34
C ASP A 49 15.66 -33.67 43.49
N ASN A 50 16.87 -33.39 43.97
CA ASN A 50 17.11 -32.33 44.97
C ASN A 50 17.23 -30.93 44.35
N ASN A 51 17.21 -30.82 43.01
CA ASN A 51 17.32 -29.57 42.25
C ASN A 51 15.98 -29.09 41.67
N SER A 52 14.92 -29.92 41.78
CA SER A 52 13.58 -29.61 41.27
C SER A 52 12.98 -28.37 41.93
N GLU A 53 13.09 -28.26 43.26
CA GLU A 53 12.50 -27.14 43.99
C GLU A 53 13.30 -25.85 43.77
N GLU A 54 14.64 -25.92 43.72
CA GLU A 54 15.49 -24.76 43.42
C GLU A 54 15.29 -24.24 41.98
N THR A 55 15.11 -25.14 41.01
CA THR A 55 14.79 -24.75 39.62
C THR A 55 13.38 -24.19 39.48
N ARG A 56 12.40 -24.72 40.24
CA ARG A 56 11.02 -24.18 40.31
C ARG A 56 10.98 -22.81 40.97
N LEU A 57 11.69 -22.62 42.08
CA LEU A 57 11.82 -21.35 42.78
C LEU A 57 12.49 -20.29 41.89
N ASN A 58 13.60 -20.63 41.23
CA ASN A 58 14.27 -19.74 40.28
C ASN A 58 13.37 -19.37 39.09
N ARG A 59 12.56 -20.31 38.58
CA ARG A 59 11.60 -20.03 37.52
C ARG A 59 10.48 -19.12 38.01
N GLY A 60 9.96 -19.35 39.22
CA GLY A 60 8.96 -18.48 39.86
C GLY A 60 9.49 -17.06 40.06
N GLN A 61 10.72 -16.93 40.53
CA GLN A 61 11.38 -15.64 40.72
C GLN A 61 11.58 -14.90 39.38
N LYS A 62 12.00 -15.60 38.32
CA LYS A 62 12.12 -15.01 36.97
C LYS A 62 10.77 -14.54 36.42
N LEU A 63 9.69 -15.29 36.65
CA LEU A 63 8.35 -14.89 36.23
C LEU A 63 7.88 -13.65 37.00
N LEU A 64 8.14 -13.60 38.31
CA LEU A 64 7.80 -12.44 39.14
C LEU A 64 8.59 -11.19 38.72
N VAL A 65 9.90 -11.32 38.48
CA VAL A 65 10.73 -10.21 37.98
C VAL A 65 10.23 -9.71 36.63
N ASN A 66 9.90 -10.61 35.69
CA ASN A 66 9.36 -10.21 34.40
C ASN A 66 8.00 -9.51 34.52
N GLU A 67 7.16 -9.93 35.47
CA GLU A 67 5.86 -9.28 35.71
C GLU A 67 6.03 -7.90 36.34
N LEU A 68 6.93 -7.75 37.30
CA LEU A 68 7.28 -6.46 37.89
C LEU A 68 7.90 -5.52 36.85
N ASP A 69 8.79 -6.00 35.99
CA ASP A 69 9.37 -5.21 34.90
C ASP A 69 8.31 -4.72 33.90
N LYS A 70 7.29 -5.54 33.61
CA LYS A 70 6.15 -5.10 32.78
C LYS A 70 5.36 -4.00 33.47
N GLN A 71 5.09 -4.15 34.77
CA GLN A 71 4.36 -3.16 35.55
C GLN A 71 5.12 -1.83 35.63
N ILE A 72 6.43 -1.87 35.85
CA ILE A 72 7.29 -0.68 35.83
C ILE A 72 7.17 0.01 34.47
N ARG A 73 7.32 -0.72 33.36
CA ARG A 73 7.20 -0.15 32.01
C ARG A 73 5.81 0.38 31.69
N SER A 74 4.74 -0.18 32.27
CA SER A 74 3.39 0.38 32.10
C SER A 74 3.23 1.67 32.89
N TYR A 75 3.73 1.72 34.14
CA TYR A 75 3.65 2.93 34.95
C TYR A 75 4.54 4.05 34.41
N GLU A 76 5.72 3.73 33.88
CA GLU A 76 6.59 4.70 33.19
C GLU A 76 5.89 5.30 31.96
N ARG A 77 5.23 4.48 31.13
CA ARG A 77 4.45 4.97 29.98
C ARG A 77 3.30 5.87 30.43
N LEU A 78 2.53 5.42 31.41
CA LEU A 78 1.40 6.17 31.94
C LEU A 78 1.84 7.50 32.56
N ASN A 79 2.99 7.53 33.24
CA ASN A 79 3.55 8.77 33.78
C ASN A 79 3.98 9.74 32.66
N ILE A 80 4.60 9.24 31.58
CA ILE A 80 4.94 10.07 30.41
C ILE A 80 3.67 10.63 29.76
N GLU A 81 2.65 9.80 29.57
CA GLU A 81 1.35 10.19 28.99
C GLU A 81 0.68 11.27 29.86
N LEU A 82 0.68 11.10 31.19
CA LEU A 82 0.14 12.10 32.12
C LEU A 82 0.92 13.42 32.09
N ILE A 83 2.25 13.37 32.03
CA ILE A 83 3.08 14.58 31.91
C ILE A 83 2.76 15.31 30.61
N GLN A 84 2.54 14.59 29.51
CA GLN A 84 2.14 15.19 28.24
C GLN A 84 0.74 15.79 28.31
N ALA A 85 -0.23 15.06 28.90
CA ALA A 85 -1.59 15.54 29.08
C ALA A 85 -1.63 16.82 29.94
N ILE A 86 -0.85 16.89 31.03
CA ILE A 86 -0.74 18.10 31.85
C ILE A 86 -0.18 19.26 31.03
N LYS A 87 0.86 19.02 30.22
CA LYS A 87 1.40 20.08 29.33
C LYS A 87 0.36 20.59 28.34
N TYR A 88 -0.46 19.71 27.77
CA TYR A 88 -1.54 20.12 26.86
C TYR A 88 -2.66 20.89 27.57
N LEU A 89 -2.89 20.64 28.87
CA LEU A 89 -3.86 21.37 29.67
C LEU A 89 -3.32 22.72 30.18
N ASP A 90 -2.02 22.79 30.47
CA ASP A 90 -1.34 24.00 30.95
C ASP A 90 -1.04 24.99 29.81
N ASP A 91 -0.75 24.50 28.60
CA ASP A 91 -0.83 25.32 27.38
C ASP A 91 -2.32 25.58 27.13
N ASP A 92 -2.83 26.68 27.71
CA ASP A 92 -4.18 27.21 27.49
C ASP A 92 -4.66 26.92 26.06
N ASN A 93 -5.90 26.42 25.92
CA ASN A 93 -6.70 26.04 24.73
C ASN A 93 -6.46 26.82 23.40
N SER A 94 -5.67 27.89 23.43
CA SER A 94 -5.16 28.67 22.32
C SER A 94 -4.47 27.87 21.21
N GLU A 95 -3.63 26.87 21.47
CA GLU A 95 -2.95 26.12 20.38
C GLU A 95 -3.90 25.14 19.68
N GLU A 96 -4.78 24.47 20.43
CA GLU A 96 -5.84 23.64 19.87
C GLU A 96 -6.83 24.49 19.04
N LEU A 97 -7.28 25.62 19.60
CA LEU A 97 -8.18 26.56 18.92
C LEU A 97 -7.52 27.15 17.65
N LYS A 98 -6.23 27.50 17.70
CA LYS A 98 -5.49 27.95 16.51
C LYS A 98 -5.42 26.86 15.46
N THR A 99 -5.17 25.62 15.87
CA THR A 99 -5.11 24.47 14.97
C THR A 99 -6.47 24.23 14.32
N GLU A 100 -7.54 24.27 15.10
CA GLU A 100 -8.92 24.13 14.61
C GLU A 100 -9.30 25.27 13.64
N GLN A 101 -8.92 26.51 13.96
CA GLN A 101 -9.09 27.65 13.04
C GLN A 101 -8.32 27.46 11.73
N LEU A 102 -7.09 26.93 11.80
CA LEU A 102 -6.30 26.62 10.60
C LEU A 102 -6.97 25.50 9.79
N ILE A 103 -7.47 24.46 10.43
CA ILE A 103 -8.21 23.37 9.78
C ILE A 103 -9.42 23.94 9.03
N ASN A 104 -10.24 24.76 9.71
CA ASN A 104 -11.42 25.35 9.10
C ASN A 104 -11.05 26.29 7.93
N LYS A 105 -10.00 27.11 8.08
CA LYS A 105 -9.51 27.97 7.00
C LYS A 105 -9.05 27.16 5.79
N TRP A 106 -8.33 26.06 5.99
CA TRP A 106 -7.88 25.21 4.90
C TRP A 106 -9.06 24.45 4.26
N ARG A 107 -10.05 24.04 5.04
CA ARG A 107 -11.31 23.49 4.52
C ARG A 107 -12.02 24.51 3.64
N ASP A 108 -12.22 25.74 4.10
CA ASP A 108 -12.89 26.80 3.33
C ASP A 108 -12.20 27.08 2.00
N ILE A 109 -10.86 27.16 2.02
CA ILE A 109 -10.06 27.33 0.79
C ILE A 109 -10.27 26.15 -0.15
N SER A 110 -10.27 24.93 0.38
CA SER A 110 -10.42 23.70 -0.40
C SER A 110 -11.82 23.59 -1.01
N GLN A 111 -12.86 23.83 -0.23
CA GLN A 111 -14.26 23.88 -0.69
C GLN A 111 -14.44 24.92 -1.78
N SER A 112 -13.93 26.14 -1.58
CA SER A 112 -14.00 27.23 -2.57
C SER A 112 -13.26 26.87 -3.87
N THR A 113 -12.08 26.26 -3.76
CA THR A 113 -11.27 25.84 -4.91
C THR A 113 -11.96 24.72 -5.67
N MET A 114 -12.52 23.74 -4.97
CA MET A 114 -13.28 22.65 -5.58
C MET A 114 -14.54 23.18 -6.28
N ALA A 115 -15.25 24.15 -5.69
CA ALA A 115 -16.43 24.74 -6.32
C ALA A 115 -16.06 25.50 -7.60
N TYR A 116 -14.96 26.25 -7.59
CA TYR A 116 -14.44 26.90 -8.78
C TYR A 116 -14.05 25.90 -9.87
N LEU A 117 -13.34 24.83 -9.51
CA LEU A 117 -12.94 23.78 -10.44
C LEU A 117 -14.16 23.07 -11.02
N LEU A 118 -15.15 22.72 -10.19
CA LEU A 118 -16.38 22.09 -10.62
C LEU A 118 -17.09 22.95 -11.66
N ASN A 119 -17.31 24.23 -11.36
CA ASN A 119 -17.94 25.16 -12.29
C ASN A 119 -17.15 25.30 -13.61
N SER A 120 -15.82 25.36 -13.53
CA SER A 120 -14.97 25.42 -14.71
C SER A 120 -15.10 24.17 -15.58
N ILE A 121 -15.18 22.99 -14.95
CA ILE A 121 -15.31 21.70 -15.62
C ILE A 121 -16.72 21.54 -16.20
N LEU A 122 -17.77 21.84 -15.44
CA LEU A 122 -19.16 21.82 -15.91
C LEU A 122 -19.33 22.69 -17.16
N ASN A 123 -18.78 23.91 -17.15
CA ASN A 123 -18.80 24.77 -18.34
C ASN A 123 -18.10 24.17 -19.57
N LYS A 124 -17.06 23.34 -19.39
CA LYS A 124 -16.42 22.62 -20.49
C LYS A 124 -17.26 21.44 -20.95
N ILE A 125 -17.86 20.71 -20.00
CA ILE A 125 -18.74 19.57 -20.23
C ILE A 125 -19.99 20.00 -21.00
N ASP A 126 -20.61 21.11 -20.62
CA ASP A 126 -21.79 21.66 -21.30
C ASP A 126 -21.48 22.02 -22.76
N LYS A 127 -20.28 22.56 -23.03
CA LYS A 127 -19.80 22.80 -24.41
C LYS A 127 -19.52 21.52 -25.19
N MET A 128 -19.29 20.42 -24.48
CA MET A 128 -19.04 19.10 -25.06
C MET A 128 -20.32 18.26 -25.17
N GLY A 129 -21.52 18.83 -25.01
CA GLY A 129 -22.79 18.11 -25.14
C GLY A 129 -23.32 17.46 -23.86
N GLY A 130 -22.69 17.77 -22.71
CA GLY A 130 -23.12 17.30 -21.40
C GLY A 130 -22.25 16.17 -20.84
N TYR A 131 -22.63 15.70 -19.64
CA TYR A 131 -21.80 14.79 -18.85
C TYR A 131 -21.64 13.41 -19.50
N GLU A 132 -22.68 12.92 -20.15
CA GLU A 132 -22.69 11.65 -20.84
C GLU A 132 -21.70 11.63 -22.01
N GLU A 133 -21.69 12.67 -22.86
CA GLU A 133 -20.72 12.81 -23.95
C GLU A 133 -19.27 12.93 -23.45
N PHE A 134 -19.07 13.63 -22.32
CA PHE A 134 -17.76 13.72 -21.69
C PHE A 134 -17.24 12.34 -21.25
N ARG A 135 -18.08 11.55 -20.57
CA ARG A 135 -17.73 10.20 -20.12
C ARG A 135 -17.56 9.22 -21.28
N GLN A 136 -18.39 9.34 -22.32
CA GLN A 136 -18.25 8.54 -23.53
C GLN A 136 -16.88 8.73 -24.18
N LYS A 137 -16.40 9.98 -24.29
CA LYS A 137 -15.04 10.28 -24.82
C LYS A 137 -13.91 9.84 -23.90
N GLU A 138 -14.15 9.73 -22.60
CA GLU A 138 -13.18 9.20 -21.65
C GLU A 138 -13.04 7.68 -21.84
N ILE A 139 -14.16 6.98 -21.88
CA ILE A 139 -14.22 5.54 -22.10
C ILE A 139 -13.72 5.16 -23.50
N GLU A 140 -14.03 5.94 -24.54
CA GLU A 140 -13.51 5.70 -25.88
C GLU A 140 -11.98 5.79 -25.91
N ARG A 141 -11.39 6.77 -25.20
CA ARG A 141 -9.92 6.86 -25.08
C ARG A 141 -9.33 5.69 -24.32
N GLU A 142 -9.97 5.25 -23.24
CA GLU A 142 -9.54 4.07 -22.48
C GLU A 142 -9.66 2.79 -23.31
N LYS A 143 -10.72 2.66 -24.11
CA LYS A 143 -10.91 1.56 -25.05
C LYS A 143 -9.81 1.54 -26.11
N THR A 144 -9.53 2.66 -26.76
CA THR A 144 -8.44 2.76 -27.75
C THR A 144 -7.07 2.46 -27.12
N GLN A 145 -6.83 2.93 -25.90
CA GLN A 145 -5.60 2.62 -25.18
C GLN A 145 -5.48 1.12 -24.86
N LEU A 146 -6.58 0.48 -24.45
CA LEU A 146 -6.62 -0.94 -24.16
C LEU A 146 -6.43 -1.78 -25.44
N GLU A 147 -7.05 -1.39 -26.54
CA GLU A 147 -6.82 -2.01 -27.86
C GLU A 147 -5.36 -1.89 -28.26
N TYR A 148 -4.79 -0.69 -28.18
CA TYR A 148 -3.38 -0.47 -28.47
C TYR A 148 -2.45 -1.34 -27.60
N GLN A 149 -2.69 -1.44 -26.29
CA GLN A 149 -1.86 -2.24 -25.39
C GLN A 149 -1.93 -3.75 -25.65
N LEU A 150 -3.07 -4.24 -26.16
CA LEU A 150 -3.26 -5.66 -26.43
C LEU A 150 -2.80 -6.05 -27.84
N ASP A 151 -3.01 -5.17 -28.83
CA ASP A 151 -2.74 -5.47 -30.24
C ASP A 151 -1.26 -5.25 -30.62
N ASP A 152 -0.55 -4.25 -30.08
CA ASP A 152 0.80 -3.84 -30.57
C ASP A 152 1.95 -4.80 -30.23
N GLY A 153 1.74 -5.84 -29.42
CA GLY A 153 2.86 -6.66 -28.94
C GLY A 153 2.71 -8.16 -29.17
N ILE A 154 1.48 -8.66 -29.23
CA ILE A 154 1.24 -10.08 -28.96
C ILE A 154 1.12 -10.87 -30.25
N GLU A 155 0.26 -10.43 -31.18
CA GLU A 155 0.12 -11.08 -32.48
C GLU A 155 1.44 -11.02 -33.29
N GLU A 156 2.15 -9.90 -33.25
CA GLU A 156 3.45 -9.75 -33.91
C GLU A 156 4.52 -10.64 -33.26
N SER A 157 4.55 -10.72 -31.92
CA SER A 157 5.49 -11.61 -31.22
C SER A 157 5.19 -13.09 -31.50
N PHE A 158 3.92 -13.49 -31.56
CA PHE A 158 3.52 -14.86 -31.85
C PHE A 158 3.83 -15.24 -33.29
N GLY A 159 3.58 -14.34 -34.25
CA GLY A 159 4.01 -14.53 -35.64
C GLY A 159 5.53 -14.73 -35.74
N SER A 160 6.30 -13.90 -35.06
CA SER A 160 7.77 -14.00 -35.05
C SER A 160 8.28 -15.31 -34.42
N ILE A 161 7.65 -15.79 -33.34
CA ILE A 161 8.02 -17.05 -32.68
C ILE A 161 7.69 -18.25 -33.57
N LEU A 162 6.54 -18.25 -34.24
CA LEU A 162 6.15 -19.32 -35.17
C LEU A 162 7.05 -19.36 -36.42
N GLU A 163 7.59 -18.22 -36.83
CA GLU A 163 8.55 -18.12 -37.93
C GLU A 163 9.99 -18.48 -37.53
N SER A 164 10.29 -18.50 -36.23
CA SER A 164 11.64 -18.75 -35.71
C SER A 164 12.15 -20.15 -36.08
N ASP A 165 13.45 -20.24 -36.34
CA ASP A 165 14.11 -21.52 -36.64
C ASP A 165 14.08 -22.46 -35.42
N GLU A 166 14.03 -21.92 -34.20
CA GLU A 166 13.90 -22.67 -32.95
C GLU A 166 12.56 -23.41 -32.87
N PHE A 167 11.46 -22.75 -33.24
CA PHE A 167 10.14 -23.38 -33.28
C PHE A 167 10.05 -24.49 -34.33
N LYS A 168 10.67 -24.29 -35.50
CA LYS A 168 10.69 -25.30 -36.59
C LYS A 168 11.55 -26.52 -36.27
N MET A 169 12.51 -26.40 -35.36
CA MET A 169 13.35 -27.51 -34.90
C MET A 169 12.71 -28.37 -33.81
N LEU A 170 11.62 -27.90 -33.19
CA LEU A 170 10.85 -28.67 -32.20
C LEU A 170 10.20 -29.91 -32.85
N SER A 171 9.91 -30.92 -32.03
CA SER A 171 9.15 -32.09 -32.48
C SER A 171 7.73 -31.68 -32.87
N LEU A 172 7.07 -32.48 -33.72
CA LEU A 172 5.69 -32.18 -34.13
C LEU A 172 4.71 -32.16 -32.94
N GLU A 173 5.01 -32.91 -31.88
CA GLU A 173 4.22 -32.95 -30.65
C GLU A 173 4.41 -31.65 -29.85
N ASP A 174 5.65 -31.20 -29.68
CA ASP A 174 5.97 -29.95 -28.97
C ASP A 174 5.47 -28.71 -29.72
N GLN A 175 5.50 -28.72 -31.06
CA GLN A 175 4.93 -27.64 -31.88
C GLN A 175 3.42 -27.52 -31.71
N ASP A 176 2.72 -28.64 -31.52
CA ASP A 176 1.27 -28.64 -31.32
C ASP A 176 0.92 -28.16 -29.91
N GLU A 177 1.64 -28.61 -28.88
CA GLU A 177 1.47 -28.13 -27.50
C GLU A 177 1.70 -26.61 -27.40
N TYR A 178 2.75 -26.10 -28.05
CA TYR A 178 3.06 -24.67 -28.03
C TYR A 178 2.01 -23.83 -28.78
N LYS A 179 1.45 -24.34 -29.88
CA LYS A 179 0.30 -23.69 -30.55
C LYS A 179 -0.94 -23.69 -29.67
N GLN A 180 -1.23 -24.78 -28.97
CA GLN A 180 -2.33 -24.85 -28.03
C GLN A 180 -2.15 -23.86 -26.86
N GLU A 181 -0.92 -23.70 -26.34
CA GLU A 181 -0.62 -22.70 -25.30
C GLU A 181 -0.82 -21.28 -25.82
N MET A 182 -0.38 -20.98 -27.04
CA MET A 182 -0.60 -19.68 -27.68
C MET A 182 -2.09 -19.40 -27.90
N GLU A 183 -2.85 -20.36 -28.44
CA GLU A 183 -4.30 -20.22 -28.61
C GLU A 183 -5.01 -19.99 -27.28
N THR A 184 -4.55 -20.65 -26.21
CA THR A 184 -5.10 -20.46 -24.87
C THR A 184 -4.82 -19.04 -24.36
N LYS A 185 -3.59 -18.53 -24.51
CA LYS A 185 -3.25 -17.15 -24.14
C LYS A 185 -4.03 -16.11 -24.94
N LEU A 186 -4.26 -16.38 -26.22
CA LEU A 186 -5.03 -15.49 -27.11
C LEU A 186 -6.50 -15.45 -26.67
N LYS A 187 -7.08 -16.61 -26.32
CA LYS A 187 -8.42 -16.68 -25.72
C LYS A 187 -8.51 -15.98 -24.37
N GLU A 188 -7.55 -16.17 -23.48
CA GLU A 188 -7.51 -15.48 -22.18
C GLU A 188 -7.44 -13.95 -22.34
N MET A 189 -6.68 -13.47 -23.32
CA MET A 189 -6.60 -12.06 -23.70
C MET A 189 -7.91 -11.53 -24.27
N GLU A 190 -8.54 -12.26 -25.18
CA GLU A 190 -9.82 -11.89 -25.76
C GLU A 190 -10.92 -11.85 -24.68
N GLU A 191 -10.94 -12.84 -23.78
CA GLU A 191 -11.81 -12.84 -22.60
C GLU A 191 -11.53 -11.64 -21.68
N PHE A 192 -10.26 -11.28 -21.48
CA PHE A 192 -9.90 -10.11 -20.69
C PHE A 192 -10.38 -8.82 -21.34
N LYS A 193 -10.16 -8.65 -22.66
CA LYS A 193 -10.66 -7.53 -23.46
C LYS A 193 -12.18 -7.43 -23.34
N GLN A 194 -12.88 -8.54 -23.53
CA GLN A 194 -14.34 -8.60 -23.44
C GLN A 194 -14.84 -8.22 -22.05
N LYS A 195 -14.23 -8.75 -20.98
CA LYS A 195 -14.56 -8.39 -19.59
C LYS A 195 -14.35 -6.90 -19.31
N GLN A 196 -13.32 -6.28 -19.88
CA GLN A 196 -13.05 -4.85 -19.70
C GLN A 196 -14.05 -3.99 -20.49
N LEU A 197 -14.38 -4.39 -21.72
CA LEU A 197 -15.43 -3.73 -22.51
C LEU A 197 -16.80 -3.80 -21.81
N GLU A 198 -17.17 -4.95 -21.27
CA GLU A 198 -18.42 -5.09 -20.49
C GLU A 198 -18.44 -4.21 -19.24
N LYS A 199 -17.30 -3.98 -18.59
CA LYS A 199 -17.23 -3.04 -17.47
C LYS A 199 -17.46 -1.60 -17.94
N PHE A 200 -16.85 -1.20 -19.05
CA PHE A 200 -17.05 0.13 -19.61
C PHE A 200 -18.51 0.37 -20.02
N GLU A 201 -19.19 -0.63 -20.59
CA GLU A 201 -20.63 -0.55 -20.90
C GLU A 201 -21.47 -0.37 -19.64
N LYS A 202 -21.20 -1.15 -18.59
CA LYS A 202 -21.87 -1.00 -17.28
C LYS A 202 -21.61 0.36 -16.65
N GLU A 203 -20.40 0.91 -16.82
CA GLU A 203 -20.09 2.25 -16.34
C GLU A 203 -20.87 3.33 -17.11
N MET A 204 -21.02 3.19 -18.43
CA MET A 204 -21.86 4.09 -19.24
C MET A 204 -23.32 4.05 -18.82
N GLU A 205 -23.90 2.87 -18.62
CA GLU A 205 -25.28 2.71 -18.16
C GLU A 205 -25.50 3.37 -16.79
N ASN A 206 -24.49 3.29 -15.92
CA ASN A 206 -24.50 3.97 -14.63
C ASN A 206 -24.36 5.49 -14.74
N VAL A 207 -23.85 6.04 -15.84
CA VAL A 207 -23.64 7.48 -16.04
C VAL A 207 -24.85 8.16 -16.69
N THR A 208 -25.69 7.42 -17.42
CA THR A 208 -26.87 7.97 -18.09
C THR A 208 -27.75 8.76 -17.11
N ASN A 209 -28.06 10.02 -17.47
CA ASN A 209 -28.80 11.00 -16.66
C ASN A 209 -28.13 11.47 -15.35
N LYS A 210 -26.85 11.17 -15.10
CA LYS A 210 -26.11 11.75 -13.98
C LYS A 210 -25.39 13.03 -14.37
N GLN A 211 -25.02 13.82 -13.37
CA GLN A 211 -24.19 15.02 -13.53
C GLN A 211 -22.92 14.87 -12.69
N LEU A 212 -21.88 15.58 -13.09
CA LEU A 212 -20.65 15.67 -12.32
C LEU A 212 -20.93 16.40 -11.00
N ASP A 213 -20.75 15.69 -9.89
CA ASP A 213 -20.94 16.21 -8.54
C ASP A 213 -19.60 16.41 -7.79
N MET A 214 -19.62 17.17 -6.71
CA MET A 214 -18.45 17.43 -5.85
C MET A 214 -17.82 16.13 -5.32
N LYS A 215 -18.62 15.12 -5.00
CA LYS A 215 -18.13 13.81 -4.56
C LYS A 215 -17.40 13.04 -5.65
N GLU A 216 -17.75 13.27 -6.91
CA GLU A 216 -17.07 12.68 -8.04
C GLU A 216 -15.81 13.47 -8.42
N LEU A 217 -15.86 14.80 -8.29
CA LEU A 217 -14.69 15.65 -8.42
C LEU A 217 -13.61 15.34 -7.36
N SER A 218 -14.00 15.11 -6.10
CA SER A 218 -13.05 14.76 -5.02
C SER A 218 -12.34 13.43 -5.30
N LYS A 219 -13.06 12.43 -5.80
CA LYS A 219 -12.47 11.16 -6.27
C LYS A 219 -11.47 11.38 -7.40
N ARG A 220 -11.80 12.22 -8.40
CA ARG A 220 -10.88 12.54 -9.50
C ARG A 220 -9.63 13.29 -9.04
N LEU A 221 -9.74 14.12 -8.00
CA LEU A 221 -8.62 14.86 -7.41
C LEU A 221 -7.83 14.04 -6.38
N ASN A 222 -8.24 12.79 -6.08
CA ASN A 222 -7.69 11.98 -4.99
C ASN A 222 -7.70 12.69 -3.63
N VAL A 223 -8.78 13.41 -3.34
CA VAL A 223 -8.99 14.08 -2.04
C VAL A 223 -10.11 13.39 -1.29
N GLU A 224 -9.89 13.15 0.00
CA GLU A 224 -10.92 12.60 0.89
C GLU A 224 -12.07 13.60 1.06
N TYR A 225 -13.28 13.18 0.67
CA TYR A 225 -14.45 14.06 0.66
C TYR A 225 -14.79 14.52 2.09
N ASP A 226 -14.84 13.59 3.03
CA ASP A 226 -15.26 13.82 4.42
C ASP A 226 -14.27 14.72 5.19
N LEU A 227 -13.02 14.80 4.74
CA LEU A 227 -12.02 15.72 5.30
C LEU A 227 -12.33 17.18 4.96
N VAL A 228 -12.88 17.42 3.77
CA VAL A 228 -13.19 18.75 3.23
C VAL A 228 -14.64 19.15 3.52
N PHE A 229 -15.57 18.20 3.43
CA PHE A 229 -17.00 18.36 3.69
C PHE A 229 -17.41 17.40 4.82
N PRO A 230 -17.04 17.70 6.08
CA PRO A 230 -17.50 16.89 7.21
C PRO A 230 -19.04 16.95 7.31
N GLU A 231 -19.66 15.81 7.66
CA GLU A 231 -21.07 15.79 8.04
C GLU A 231 -21.21 16.47 9.42
N ASP A 232 -22.00 17.55 9.49
CA ASP A 232 -22.34 18.25 10.75
C ASP A 232 -23.18 17.37 11.70
#